data_AF-A0A382PQ68-F1
#
_entry.id   AF-A0A382PQ68-F1
#
_cell.length_a   1.000
_cell.length_b   1.000
_cell.length_c   1.000
_cell.angle_alpha   90.00
_cell.angle_beta   90.00
_cell.angle_gamma   90.00
#
_symmetry.space_group_name_H-M   'P 1'
#
loop_
_entity.id
_entity.type
_entity.pdbx_description
1 polymer ?
#
loop_
_entity_poly.entity_id
_entity_poly.type
_entity_poly.pdbx_seq_one_letter_code
_entity_poly.pdbx_strand_id
1 'polypeptide(L)'
;MKIPFHKPHINQKELDSITDTIQTGWLTMGPKTLEFEKAFKNYIGSDYAVSVNSATAALHLTLNALGIKENDEVIIPANTFISTAEAVIYVGA
;
A
#
# COMPACT_ATOMS: atom_id res chain seq x y z
N MET A 1 24.94 -24.57 -1.66
CA MET A 1 24.21 -23.41 -2.22
C MET A 1 23.43 -22.75 -1.10
N LYS A 2 23.61 -21.44 -0.86
CA LYS A 2 22.83 -20.69 0.14
C LYS A 2 21.73 -19.92 -0.59
N ILE A 3 20.46 -20.25 -0.35
CA ILE A 3 19.31 -19.58 -0.96
C ILE A 3 18.68 -18.67 0.10
N PRO A 4 18.62 -17.34 -0.10
CA PRO A 4 18.00 -16.43 0.86
C PRO A 4 16.46 -16.57 0.86
N PHE A 5 15.83 -16.27 1.99
CA PHE A 5 14.37 -16.25 2.12
C PHE A 5 13.72 -15.14 1.26
N HIS A 6 14.32 -13.95 1.25
CA HIS A 6 13.88 -12.81 0.44
C HIS A 6 15.07 -11.95 0.00
N LYS A 7 15.07 -11.53 -1.26
CA LYS A 7 15.98 -10.52 -1.82
C LYS A 7 15.17 -9.60 -2.74
N PRO A 8 15.15 -8.28 -2.52
CA PRO A 8 14.45 -7.36 -3.41
C PRO A 8 14.95 -7.48 -4.85
N HIS A 9 14.02 -7.46 -5.80
CA HIS A 9 14.34 -7.38 -7.22
C HIS A 9 14.40 -5.91 -7.65
N ILE A 10 15.63 -5.39 -7.77
CA ILE A 10 15.89 -4.00 -8.16
C ILE A 10 16.86 -4.04 -9.33
N ASN A 11 16.53 -3.34 -10.40
CA ASN A 11 17.32 -3.21 -11.63
C ASN A 11 17.55 -1.72 -11.97
N GLN A 12 18.20 -1.45 -13.10
CA GLN A 12 18.58 -0.09 -13.51
C GLN A 12 17.35 0.84 -13.68
N LYS A 13 16.19 0.31 -14.10
CA LYS A 13 14.99 1.12 -14.30
C LYS A 13 14.48 1.74 -13.01
N GLU A 14 14.51 1.01 -11.89
CA GLU A 14 14.12 1.58 -10.60
C GLU A 14 15.12 2.65 -10.14
N LEU A 15 16.42 2.46 -10.38
CA LEU A 15 17.46 3.44 -10.04
C LEU A 15 17.33 4.73 -10.86
N ASP A 16 17.05 4.62 -12.15
CA ASP A 16 16.83 5.75 -13.05
C ASP A 16 15.59 6.54 -12.60
N SER A 17 14.48 5.84 -12.31
CA SER A 17 13.25 6.49 -11.84
C SER A 17 13.41 7.21 -10.50
N ILE A 18 14.21 6.67 -9.59
CA ILE A 18 14.55 7.33 -8.32
C ILE A 18 15.37 8.60 -8.59
N THR A 19 16.37 8.51 -9.46
CA THR A 19 17.25 9.63 -9.82
C THR A 19 16.45 10.77 -10.46
N ASP A 20 15.58 10.46 -11.43
CA ASP A 20 14.68 11.43 -12.05
C ASP A 20 13.81 12.16 -11.01
N THR A 21 13.24 11.41 -10.07
CA THR A 21 12.41 11.99 -9.00
C THR A 21 13.21 12.93 -8.12
N ILE A 22 14.42 12.53 -7.70
CA ILE A 22 15.31 13.37 -6.89
C ILE A 22 15.66 14.67 -7.61
N GLN A 23 15.98 14.60 -8.90
CA GLN A 23 16.33 15.77 -9.71
C GLN A 23 15.18 16.77 -9.87
N THR A 24 13.92 16.31 -9.81
CA THR A 24 12.75 17.21 -9.85
C THR A 24 12.57 18.03 -8.57
N GLY A 25 13.16 17.59 -7.45
CA GLY A 25 12.94 18.16 -6.11
C GLY A 25 11.60 17.78 -5.47
N TRP A 26 10.72 17.06 -6.16
CA TRP A 26 9.40 16.67 -5.63
C TRP A 26 9.45 15.29 -4.95
N LEU A 27 9.86 15.27 -3.67
CA LEU A 27 10.16 14.02 -2.95
C LEU A 27 8.98 13.41 -2.18
N THR A 28 7.86 14.12 -2.08
CA THR A 28 6.64 13.63 -1.42
C THR A 28 5.59 13.22 -2.46
N MET A 29 4.35 12.97 -2.03
CA MET A 29 3.23 12.69 -2.94
C MET A 29 3.17 13.73 -4.06
N GLY A 30 3.17 13.25 -5.31
CA GLY A 30 3.33 14.11 -6.48
C GLY A 30 3.05 13.41 -7.80
N PRO A 31 3.56 13.96 -8.91
CA PRO A 31 3.26 13.47 -10.26
C PRO A 31 3.53 11.97 -10.46
N LYS A 32 4.64 11.45 -9.92
CA LYS A 32 5.00 10.03 -10.00
C LYS A 32 4.03 9.11 -9.24
N THR A 33 3.48 9.60 -8.13
CA THR A 33 2.45 8.89 -7.36
C THR A 33 1.15 8.77 -8.17
N LEU A 34 0.70 9.86 -8.79
CA LEU A 34 -0.50 9.86 -9.64
C LEU A 34 -0.33 9.01 -10.91
N GLU A 35 0.88 9.04 -11.50
CA GLU A 35 1.26 8.16 -12.61
C GLU A 35 1.13 6.69 -12.20
N PHE A 36 1.68 6.33 -11.04
CA PHE A 36 1.58 4.98 -10.48
C PHE A 36 0.14 4.57 -10.22
N GLU A 37 -0.67 5.42 -9.57
CA GLU A 37 -2.09 5.12 -9.29
C GLU A 37 -2.89 4.87 -10.57
N LYS A 38 -2.65 5.68 -11.62
CA LYS A 38 -3.29 5.49 -12.92
C LYS A 38 -2.85 4.18 -13.58
N ALA A 39 -1.56 3.86 -13.56
CA ALA A 39 -1.06 2.61 -14.10
C ALA A 39 -1.61 1.41 -13.31
N PHE A 40 -1.63 1.51 -11.98
CA PHE A 40 -2.06 0.44 -11.09
C PHE A 40 -3.55 0.14 -11.25
N LYS A 41 -4.42 1.16 -11.26
CA LYS A 41 -5.86 0.94 -11.45
C LYS A 41 -6.17 0.24 -12.78
N ASN A 42 -5.45 0.60 -13.85
CA ASN A 42 -5.58 -0.05 -15.14
C ASN A 42 -5.08 -1.50 -15.11
N TYR A 43 -4.00 -1.77 -14.38
CA TYR A 43 -3.44 -3.11 -14.22
C TYR A 43 -4.38 -4.05 -13.46
N ILE A 44 -5.02 -3.57 -12.39
CA ILE A 44 -5.95 -4.39 -11.58
C ILE A 44 -7.39 -4.40 -12.11
N GLY A 45 -7.74 -3.49 -13.03
CA GLY A 45 -9.09 -3.35 -13.56
C GLY A 45 -10.07 -2.65 -12.61
N SER A 46 -9.61 -1.66 -11.85
CA SER A 46 -10.45 -0.86 -10.95
C SER A 46 -10.73 0.55 -11.51
N ASP A 47 -11.84 1.14 -11.08
CA ASP A 47 -12.17 2.54 -11.45
C ASP A 47 -11.19 3.54 -10.82
N TYR A 48 -10.69 3.22 -9.62
CA TYR A 48 -9.83 4.06 -8.80
C TYR A 48 -8.70 3.26 -8.14
N ALA A 49 -7.58 3.92 -7.86
CA ALA A 49 -6.51 3.42 -6.99
C ALA A 49 -5.96 4.59 -6.17
N VAL A 50 -5.65 4.33 -4.90
CA VAL A 50 -5.05 5.29 -3.98
C VAL A 50 -3.84 4.64 -3.35
N SER A 51 -2.70 5.31 -3.46
CA SER A 51 -1.44 4.87 -2.88
C SER A 51 -1.25 5.44 -1.48
N VAL A 52 -0.71 4.61 -0.59
CA VAL A 52 -0.38 4.96 0.79
C VAL A 52 0.96 4.31 1.14
N ASN A 53 1.55 4.71 2.26
CA ASN A 53 2.90 4.29 2.63
C ASN A 53 3.03 2.82 3.08
N SER A 54 1.93 2.10 3.30
CA SER A 54 1.94 0.68 3.66
C SER A 54 0.59 0.00 3.44
N ALA A 55 0.58 -1.34 3.33
CA ALA A 55 -0.67 -2.10 3.30
C ALA A 55 -1.49 -1.96 4.59
N THR A 56 -0.86 -1.84 5.76
CA THR A 56 -1.56 -1.58 7.03
C THR A 56 -2.31 -0.24 7.00
N ALA A 57 -1.68 0.82 6.47
CA ALA A 57 -2.34 2.11 6.29
C ALA A 57 -3.52 2.00 5.30
N ALA A 58 -3.38 1.19 4.24
CA ALA A 58 -4.45 0.97 3.27
C ALA A 58 -5.65 0.27 3.90
N LEU A 59 -5.41 -0.78 4.70
CA LEU A 59 -6.47 -1.49 5.43
C LEU A 59 -7.19 -0.56 6.42
N HIS A 60 -6.42 0.18 7.22
CA HIS A 60 -6.99 1.13 8.18
C HIS A 60 -7.82 2.22 7.49
N LEU A 61 -7.30 2.82 6.41
CA LEU A 61 -8.04 3.82 5.62
C LEU A 61 -9.31 3.22 5.01
N THR A 62 -9.26 1.96 4.56
CA THR A 62 -10.42 1.27 3.98
C THR A 62 -11.52 1.09 5.01
N LEU A 63 -11.19 0.63 6.23
CA LEU A 63 -12.17 0.46 7.30
C LEU A 63 -12.81 1.80 7.71
N ASN A 64 -12.00 2.86 7.82
CA ASN A 64 -12.51 4.21 8.06
C ASN A 64 -13.44 4.69 6.92
N ALA A 65 -13.08 4.45 5.66
CA ALA A 65 -13.89 4.84 4.51
C ALA A 65 -15.22 4.08 4.42
N LEU A 66 -15.25 2.83 4.92
CA LEU A 66 -16.48 2.03 5.05
C LEU A 66 -17.34 2.45 6.26
N GLY A 67 -16.82 3.30 7.14
CA GLY A 67 -17.52 3.77 8.34
C GLY A 67 -17.56 2.75 9.47
N ILE A 68 -16.63 1.79 9.50
CA ILE A 68 -16.46 0.85 10.60
C ILE A 68 -16.06 1.63 11.85
N LYS A 69 -16.66 1.28 12.99
CA LYS A 69 -16.49 2.00 14.27
C LYS A 69 -16.53 1.04 15.44
N GLU A 70 -16.35 1.61 16.63
CA GLU A 70 -16.42 0.88 17.89
C GLU A 70 -17.71 0.03 18.01
N ASN A 71 -17.52 -1.22 18.44
CA ASN A 71 -18.55 -2.26 18.57
C ASN A 71 -19.09 -2.86 17.26
N ASP A 72 -18.56 -2.49 16.09
CA ASP A 72 -18.82 -3.24 14.86
C ASP A 72 -18.00 -4.55 14.83
N GLU A 73 -18.48 -5.58 14.13
CA GLU A 73 -17.75 -6.85 13.99
C GLU A 73 -17.05 -6.93 12.62
N VAL A 74 -15.77 -7.31 12.63
CA VAL A 74 -15.00 -7.59 11.40
C VAL A 74 -14.43 -9.01 11.45
N ILE A 75 -14.89 -9.86 10.52
CA ILE A 75 -14.43 -11.24 10.42
C ILE A 75 -13.09 -11.30 9.68
N ILE A 76 -12.10 -11.97 10.28
CA ILE A 76 -10.79 -12.20 9.69
C ILE A 76 -10.39 -13.69 9.76
N PRO A 77 -9.51 -14.18 8.87
CA PRO A 77 -8.99 -15.54 8.98
C PRO A 77 -8.12 -15.71 10.25
N ALA A 78 -8.22 -16.87 10.90
CA ALA A 78 -7.39 -17.19 12.07
C ALA A 78 -5.88 -17.30 11.76
N ASN A 79 -5.52 -17.59 10.50
CA ASN A 79 -4.14 -17.67 10.04
C ASN A 79 -3.89 -16.62 8.94
N THR A 80 -3.35 -15.47 9.33
CA THR A 80 -3.01 -14.35 8.46
C THR A 80 -1.85 -13.54 9.05
N PHE A 81 -1.33 -12.54 8.33
CA PHE A 81 -0.38 -11.58 8.88
C PHE A 81 -1.08 -10.58 9.82
N ILE A 82 -0.39 -10.19 10.90
CA ILE A 82 -0.95 -9.43 12.03
C ILE A 82 -1.61 -8.10 11.64
N SER A 83 -1.12 -7.46 10.57
CA SER A 83 -1.68 -6.19 10.07
C SER A 83 -3.17 -6.27 9.73
N THR A 84 -3.66 -7.48 9.40
CA THR A 84 -5.08 -7.74 9.14
C THR A 84 -5.94 -7.44 10.37
N ALA A 85 -5.49 -7.88 11.54
CA ALA A 85 -6.18 -7.68 12.81
C ALA A 85 -5.91 -6.29 13.40
N GLU A 86 -4.67 -5.80 13.29
CA GLU A 86 -4.30 -4.47 13.81
C GLU A 86 -5.13 -3.36 13.18
N ALA A 87 -5.41 -3.43 11.88
CA ALA A 87 -6.24 -2.44 11.22
C ALA A 87 -7.66 -2.37 11.80
N VAL A 88 -8.23 -3.50 12.21
CA VAL A 88 -9.55 -3.59 12.86
C VAL A 88 -9.49 -2.95 14.25
N ILE A 89 -8.46 -3.29 15.04
CA ILE A 89 -8.25 -2.72 16.38
C ILE A 89 -8.08 -1.20 16.31
N TYR A 90 -7.41 -0.67 15.28
CA TYR A 90 -7.20 0.78 15.13
C TYR A 90 -8.49 1.58 14.97
N VAL A 91 -9.55 0.96 14.43
CA VAL A 91 -10.88 1.60 14.29
C VAL A 91 -11.80 1.30 15.48
N GLY A 92 -11.33 0.55 16.48
CA GLY A 92 -12.07 0.21 17.71
C GLY A 92 -13.07 -0.94 17.56
N ALA A 93 -13.09 -1.61 16.41
CA ALA A 93 -13.89 -2.80 16.14
C ALA A 93 -13.21 -4.09 16.65
#